data_AF-A0A182YT54-F1
#
_entry.id   AF-A0A182YT54-F1
#
_cell.length_a   1.000
_cell.length_b   1.000
_cell.length_c   1.000
_cell.angle_alpha   90.00
_cell.angle_beta   90.00
_cell.angle_gamma   90.00
#
_symmetry.space_group_name_H-M   'P 1'
#
loop_
_entity.id
_entity.type
_entity.pdbx_description
1 polymer ?
#
loop_
_entity_poly.entity_id
_entity_poly.type
_entity_poly.pdbx_seq_one_letter_code
_entity_poly.pdbx_strand_id
1 'polypeptide(L)'
;MACRKKYGPLKILQGARFETLLELGAEVQWSSCNIFSTQNQKHACIRQTLIFPDGKPLNIMILDDAHGISGTAEGHSRGLSEETTRGVHNLCSVVSLYLQFNVYDSVTKIKFDNPYGCHESLLDGINRAADDRHRDRSVQCVAGGNGRLRNDDTIEGASKEARIFVTTTGCTDIITEEHFRTIKDDSIVCNIGHFDCEIVVTWLQANAVEKVNIKLQVERPVGEKGIILFCWWKDVW
;
A
#
# COMPACT_ATOMS: atom_id res chain seq x y z
N MET A 1 20.50 9.59 -9.35
CA MET A 1 21.81 10.08 -9.83
C MET A 1 21.77 11.41 -10.57
N ALA A 2 20.99 11.61 -11.64
CA ALA A 2 21.01 12.86 -12.40
C ALA A 2 20.72 14.13 -11.57
N CYS A 3 19.72 14.10 -10.67
CA CYS A 3 19.39 15.22 -9.79
C CYS A 3 20.54 15.57 -8.82
N ARG A 4 21.22 14.55 -8.26
CA ARG A 4 22.42 14.71 -7.42
C ARG A 4 23.53 15.45 -8.18
N LYS A 5 23.84 15.00 -9.40
CA LYS A 5 24.86 15.64 -10.25
C LYS A 5 24.53 17.11 -10.58
N LYS A 6 23.26 17.42 -10.87
CA LYS A 6 22.83 18.77 -11.30
C LYS A 6 22.65 19.76 -10.14
N TYR A 7 22.06 19.31 -9.03
CA TYR A 7 21.63 20.19 -7.94
C TYR A 7 22.41 19.98 -6.63
N GLY A 8 23.17 18.89 -6.48
CA GLY A 8 24.03 18.60 -5.32
C GLY A 8 25.05 19.70 -5.00
N PRO A 9 25.75 20.28 -6.00
CA PRO A 9 26.65 21.42 -5.77
C PRO A 9 25.93 22.70 -5.29
N LEU A 10 24.64 22.84 -5.59
CA LEU A 10 23.85 24.05 -5.29
C LEU A 10 23.21 24.01 -3.89
N LYS A 11 23.15 22.83 -3.25
CA LYS A 11 22.56 22.61 -1.91
C LYS A 11 21.17 23.26 -1.71
N ILE A 12 20.35 23.24 -2.77
CA ILE A 12 19.03 23.92 -2.82
C ILE A 12 18.00 23.44 -1.79
N LEU A 13 18.23 22.30 -1.14
CA LEU A 13 17.35 21.74 -0.11
C LEU A 13 17.99 21.79 1.28
N GLN A 14 18.82 22.80 1.55
CA GLN A 14 19.44 22.96 2.87
C GLN A 14 18.36 23.02 3.98
N GLY A 15 18.19 21.91 4.72
CA GLY A 15 17.15 21.72 5.73
C GLY A 15 15.90 20.87 5.38
N ALA A 16 15.78 20.27 4.19
CA ALA A 16 14.82 19.16 3.91
C ALA A 16 15.36 17.78 4.36
N ARG A 17 14.76 16.62 4.02
CA ARG A 17 15.04 15.33 4.71
C ARG A 17 14.87 14.01 3.90
N PHE A 18 15.91 13.44 3.27
CA PHE A 18 16.02 12.02 2.81
C PHE A 18 17.40 11.80 2.14
N GLU A 19 17.79 10.60 1.67
CA GLU A 19 19.15 10.28 1.20
C GLU A 19 19.64 11.07 -0.05
N THR A 20 18.87 11.14 -1.15
CA THR A 20 19.16 12.10 -2.25
C THR A 20 19.08 13.56 -1.80
N LEU A 21 18.26 13.85 -0.77
CA LEU A 21 18.08 15.20 -0.26
C LEU A 21 19.26 15.61 0.64
N LEU A 22 19.90 14.70 1.39
CA LEU A 22 21.15 14.91 2.13
C LEU A 22 22.24 15.47 1.22
N GLU A 23 22.41 14.87 0.04
CA GLU A 23 23.31 15.39 -0.99
C GLU A 23 22.90 16.79 -1.50
N LEU A 24 21.62 17.13 -1.45
CA LEU A 24 21.06 18.46 -1.72
C LEU A 24 21.03 19.39 -0.50
N GLY A 25 21.63 19.01 0.64
CA GLY A 25 21.80 19.84 1.85
C GLY A 25 20.97 19.43 3.07
N ALA A 26 20.31 18.26 3.04
CA ALA A 26 19.09 18.03 3.79
C ALA A 26 19.15 16.85 4.79
N GLU A 27 19.39 17.12 6.09
CA GLU A 27 19.41 16.17 7.24
C GLU A 27 18.12 15.32 7.35
N VAL A 28 18.07 14.08 7.90
CA VAL A 28 16.92 13.14 7.70
C VAL A 28 16.03 12.87 8.93
N GLN A 29 14.71 12.64 8.72
CA GLN A 29 13.83 11.75 9.50
C GLN A 29 12.87 11.07 8.51
N TRP A 30 12.51 9.81 8.77
CA TRP A 30 11.62 9.01 7.91
C TRP A 30 10.95 7.89 8.72
N SER A 31 9.72 7.55 8.37
CA SER A 31 8.97 6.41 8.92
C SER A 31 8.16 5.74 7.83
N SER A 32 7.90 4.45 8.00
CA SER A 32 7.08 3.67 7.08
C SER A 32 5.62 4.14 7.03
N CYS A 33 5.05 4.24 5.83
CA CYS A 33 3.61 4.34 5.64
C CYS A 33 2.86 3.01 5.89
N ASN A 34 3.57 1.88 5.92
CA ASN A 34 3.00 0.53 6.09
C ASN A 34 3.81 -0.30 7.12
N ILE A 35 3.11 -1.01 8.00
CA ILE A 35 3.68 -1.81 9.10
C ILE A 35 4.59 -2.97 8.63
N PHE A 36 4.44 -3.46 7.39
CA PHE A 36 5.29 -4.52 6.84
C PHE A 36 6.35 -4.07 5.85
N SER A 37 6.33 -2.82 5.38
CA SER A 37 7.39 -2.35 4.48
C SER A 37 8.68 -2.00 5.22
N THR A 38 8.66 -1.68 6.53
CA THR A 38 9.90 -1.66 7.35
C THR A 38 9.80 -1.96 8.86
N GLN A 39 8.69 -1.75 9.59
CA GLN A 39 8.61 -2.07 11.04
C GLN A 39 7.19 -1.99 11.66
N ASN A 40 6.95 -2.79 12.70
CA ASN A 40 5.72 -2.72 13.53
C ASN A 40 5.65 -1.38 14.30
N GLN A 41 4.44 -0.92 14.67
CA GLN A 41 4.15 0.36 15.35
C GLN A 41 4.15 1.64 14.48
N LYS A 42 3.62 1.55 13.24
CA LYS A 42 3.42 2.69 12.30
C LYS A 42 3.07 4.02 12.98
N HIS A 43 2.03 4.08 13.82
CA HIS A 43 1.59 5.33 14.46
C HIS A 43 2.62 5.94 15.44
N ALA A 44 3.42 5.12 16.13
CA ALA A 44 4.47 5.61 17.02
C ALA A 44 5.65 6.16 16.22
N CYS A 45 6.09 5.44 15.19
CA CYS A 45 7.14 5.88 14.26
C CYS A 45 6.76 7.20 13.57
N ILE A 46 5.52 7.29 13.05
CA ILE A 46 4.97 8.51 12.44
C ILE A 46 5.07 9.70 13.40
N ARG A 47 4.60 9.56 14.65
CA ARG A 47 4.67 10.63 15.66
C ARG A 47 6.11 11.05 15.97
N GLN A 48 7.05 10.10 16.01
CA GLN A 48 8.47 10.39 16.23
C GLN A 48 9.13 11.13 15.05
N THR A 49 8.58 11.04 13.84
CA THR A 49 9.10 11.75 12.65
C THR A 49 8.55 13.16 12.44
N LEU A 50 7.62 13.61 13.27
CA LEU A 50 7.02 14.94 13.17
C LEU A 50 7.88 16.05 13.80
N ILE A 51 8.73 15.69 14.75
CA ILE A 51 9.52 16.62 15.57
C ILE A 51 10.95 16.09 15.69
N PHE A 52 11.92 16.97 15.49
CA PHE A 52 13.34 16.63 15.61
C PHE A 52 13.80 16.49 17.06
N PRO A 53 14.93 15.78 17.31
CA PRO A 53 15.49 15.68 18.67
C PRO A 53 15.86 17.03 19.30
N ASP A 54 16.04 18.09 18.50
CA ASP A 54 16.27 19.46 18.94
C ASP A 54 14.97 20.28 19.13
N GLY A 55 13.81 19.63 19.05
CA GLY A 55 12.48 20.22 19.22
C GLY A 55 11.94 20.97 18.00
N LYS A 56 12.65 21.01 16.86
CA LYS A 56 12.17 21.72 15.67
C LYS A 56 11.08 20.96 14.90
N PRO A 57 10.14 21.67 14.25
CA PRO A 57 9.12 21.06 13.38
C PRO A 57 9.66 20.72 11.97
N LEU A 58 8.93 19.85 11.26
CA LEU A 58 9.14 19.55 9.83
C LEU A 58 8.87 20.76 8.92
N ASN A 59 9.89 21.32 8.27
CA ASN A 59 9.71 22.41 7.28
C ASN A 59 9.02 21.96 5.98
N ILE A 60 9.30 20.74 5.51
CA ILE A 60 8.75 20.15 4.28
C ILE A 60 8.35 18.72 4.59
N MET A 61 7.19 18.30 4.10
CA MET A 61 6.72 16.94 4.24
C MET A 61 6.63 16.22 2.89
N ILE A 62 7.04 14.95 2.85
CA ILE A 62 6.78 14.04 1.74
C ILE A 62 5.97 12.88 2.32
N LEU A 63 4.82 12.60 1.70
CA LEU A 63 3.87 11.56 2.09
C LEU A 63 3.70 10.55 0.96
N ASP A 64 3.77 9.27 1.34
CA ASP A 64 3.44 8.13 0.48
C ASP A 64 1.95 7.76 0.58
N ASP A 65 1.34 7.93 1.77
CA ASP A 65 -0.09 7.62 2.00
C ASP A 65 -0.70 8.61 3.02
N ALA A 66 -1.56 9.53 2.56
CA ALA A 66 -2.04 10.68 3.36
C ALA A 66 -2.76 10.39 4.70
N HIS A 67 -3.16 9.14 5.02
CA HIS A 67 -3.84 8.86 6.29
C HIS A 67 -2.87 8.55 7.43
N GLY A 68 -2.75 9.55 8.30
CA GLY A 68 -2.05 9.45 9.58
C GLY A 68 -1.38 10.76 9.99
N ILE A 69 -1.12 11.67 9.04
CA ILE A 69 -0.25 12.83 9.28
C ILE A 69 -0.84 14.19 8.85
N SER A 70 -1.71 14.24 7.84
CA SER A 70 -2.34 15.50 7.37
C SER A 70 -3.02 16.28 8.51
N GLY A 71 -3.74 15.57 9.40
CA GLY A 71 -4.39 16.14 10.59
C GLY A 71 -3.53 16.24 11.85
N THR A 72 -2.27 15.75 11.86
CA THR A 72 -1.36 15.88 13.02
C THR A 72 -0.17 16.80 12.76
N ALA A 73 0.09 17.17 11.49
CA ALA A 73 1.13 18.11 11.08
C ALA A 73 0.59 19.53 10.82
N GLU A 74 -0.67 19.81 11.16
CA GLU A 74 -1.26 21.13 11.00
C GLU A 74 -0.44 22.22 11.72
N GLY A 75 -0.17 23.32 11.01
CA GLY A 75 0.61 24.46 11.51
C GLY A 75 2.13 24.27 11.53
N HIS A 76 2.68 23.11 11.17
CA HIS A 76 4.12 22.82 11.34
C HIS A 76 4.93 22.84 10.03
N SER A 77 4.32 22.53 8.88
CA SER A 77 5.02 22.42 7.59
C SER A 77 4.69 23.55 6.59
N ARG A 78 5.64 23.84 5.69
CA ARG A 78 5.48 24.84 4.61
C ARG A 78 4.84 24.24 3.34
N GLY A 79 4.90 22.92 3.20
CA GLY A 79 4.32 22.21 2.07
C GLY A 79 4.49 20.70 2.15
N LEU A 80 3.67 20.03 1.36
CA LEU A 80 3.46 18.58 1.36
C LEU A 80 3.49 18.05 -0.09
N SER A 81 4.09 16.89 -0.29
CA SER A 81 4.16 16.18 -1.57
C SER A 81 3.54 14.80 -1.42
N GLU A 82 2.57 14.43 -2.26
CA GLU A 82 1.77 13.20 -2.12
C GLU A 82 1.89 12.27 -3.33
N GLU A 83 2.11 10.98 -3.04
CA GLU A 83 2.52 9.95 -4.01
C GLU A 83 1.35 9.14 -4.59
N THR A 84 0.35 8.79 -3.78
CA THR A 84 -0.68 7.79 -4.12
C THR A 84 -2.06 8.38 -4.47
N THR A 85 -2.85 7.63 -5.24
CA THR A 85 -4.21 8.00 -5.70
C THR A 85 -5.12 8.37 -4.54
N ARG A 86 -5.15 7.52 -3.51
CA ARG A 86 -6.00 7.73 -2.34
C ARG A 86 -5.51 8.92 -1.55
N GLY A 87 -4.19 9.07 -1.40
CA GLY A 87 -3.55 10.23 -0.80
C GLY A 87 -4.09 11.55 -1.34
N VAL A 88 -3.98 11.73 -2.66
CA VAL A 88 -4.48 12.90 -3.40
C VAL A 88 -5.99 13.10 -3.24
N HIS A 89 -6.80 12.03 -3.24
CA HIS A 89 -8.24 12.15 -3.02
C HIS A 89 -8.59 12.78 -1.66
N ASN A 90 -7.84 12.46 -0.60
CA ASN A 90 -8.05 13.07 0.71
C ASN A 90 -7.51 14.51 0.75
N LEU A 91 -6.40 14.80 0.06
CA LEU A 91 -5.90 16.18 -0.08
C LEU A 91 -6.93 17.10 -0.74
N CYS A 92 -7.57 16.65 -1.82
CA CYS A 92 -8.65 17.40 -2.48
C CYS A 92 -9.88 17.61 -1.57
N SER A 93 -10.02 16.82 -0.50
CA SER A 93 -11.13 16.90 0.45
C SER A 93 -10.87 17.85 1.62
N VAL A 94 -9.66 18.43 1.75
CA VAL A 94 -9.31 19.35 2.84
C VAL A 94 -8.78 20.69 2.31
N VAL A 95 -9.36 21.80 2.79
CA VAL A 95 -8.80 23.14 2.57
C VAL A 95 -7.57 23.29 3.47
N SER A 96 -6.39 23.31 2.85
CA SER A 96 -5.12 23.24 3.58
C SER A 96 -4.43 24.59 3.73
N LEU A 97 -3.71 24.76 4.85
CA LEU A 97 -2.95 25.95 5.19
C LEU A 97 -1.51 25.96 4.61
N TYR A 98 -1.13 24.94 3.83
CA TYR A 98 0.21 24.77 3.27
C TYR A 98 0.18 24.34 1.80
N LEU A 99 1.29 24.55 1.08
CA LEU A 99 1.39 24.26 -0.36
C LEU A 99 1.40 22.74 -0.62
N GLN A 100 0.52 22.25 -1.48
CA GLN A 100 0.43 20.83 -1.79
C GLN A 100 0.91 20.53 -3.22
N PHE A 101 1.72 19.48 -3.37
CA PHE A 101 2.19 18.94 -4.64
C PHE A 101 1.61 17.54 -4.85
N ASN A 102 0.71 17.43 -5.82
CA ASN A 102 0.25 16.15 -6.34
C ASN A 102 1.36 15.57 -7.25
N VAL A 103 2.13 14.62 -6.73
CA VAL A 103 3.15 13.89 -7.51
C VAL A 103 2.49 12.73 -8.27
N TYR A 104 1.47 12.11 -7.69
CA TYR A 104 0.68 11.03 -8.29
C TYR A 104 0.29 11.28 -9.76
N ASP A 105 -0.34 12.43 -10.08
CA ASP A 105 -0.84 12.75 -11.42
C ASP A 105 0.27 13.15 -12.42
N SER A 106 1.53 13.17 -11.98
CA SER A 106 2.66 13.30 -12.91
C SER A 106 2.61 12.15 -13.93
N VAL A 107 2.68 12.46 -15.22
CA VAL A 107 2.61 11.43 -16.29
C VAL A 107 3.65 10.32 -16.06
N THR A 108 4.85 10.68 -15.62
CA THR A 108 5.95 9.76 -15.29
C THR A 108 5.74 8.92 -14.02
N LYS A 109 4.64 9.15 -13.28
CA LYS A 109 4.19 8.37 -12.13
C LYS A 109 2.99 7.52 -12.55
N ILE A 110 1.83 8.12 -12.78
CA ILE A 110 0.58 7.41 -13.10
C ILE A 110 0.65 6.50 -14.35
N LYS A 111 1.50 6.82 -15.34
CA LYS A 111 1.68 5.99 -16.56
C LYS A 111 2.90 5.07 -16.53
N PHE A 112 3.68 5.05 -15.44
CA PHE A 112 4.89 4.22 -15.35
C PHE A 112 4.98 3.42 -14.06
N ASP A 113 5.00 4.10 -12.92
CA ASP A 113 5.10 3.49 -11.60
C ASP A 113 3.92 2.54 -11.34
N ASN A 114 2.69 3.06 -11.36
CA ASN A 114 1.49 2.25 -11.12
C ASN A 114 1.34 1.05 -12.09
N PRO A 115 1.49 1.18 -13.43
CA PRO A 115 1.30 0.04 -14.34
C PRO A 115 2.49 -0.94 -14.36
N TYR A 116 3.74 -0.48 -14.34
CA TYR A 116 4.91 -1.37 -14.48
C TYR A 116 5.46 -1.81 -13.12
N GLY A 117 5.51 -0.91 -12.14
CA GLY A 117 5.91 -1.22 -10.77
C GLY A 117 4.99 -2.25 -10.13
N CYS A 118 3.67 -2.08 -10.23
CA CYS A 118 2.72 -3.08 -9.75
C CYS A 118 2.75 -4.38 -10.57
N HIS A 119 3.07 -4.36 -11.86
CA HIS A 119 3.18 -5.58 -12.66
C HIS A 119 4.29 -6.50 -12.14
N GLU A 120 5.49 -5.96 -11.96
CA GLU A 120 6.65 -6.70 -11.46
C GLU A 120 6.46 -7.11 -9.98
N SER A 121 6.09 -6.16 -9.12
CA SER A 121 5.99 -6.40 -7.67
C SER A 121 4.82 -7.30 -7.26
N LEU A 122 3.70 -7.31 -8.00
CA LEU A 122 2.61 -8.25 -7.77
C LEU A 122 3.05 -9.70 -8.04
N LEU A 123 3.71 -9.93 -9.18
CA LEU A 123 4.18 -11.26 -9.56
C LEU A 123 5.28 -11.74 -8.62
N ASP A 124 6.25 -10.88 -8.26
CA ASP A 124 7.29 -11.18 -7.29
C ASP A 124 6.70 -11.47 -5.89
N GLY A 125 5.75 -10.66 -5.42
CA GLY A 125 5.03 -10.87 -4.17
C GLY A 125 4.31 -12.22 -4.12
N ILE A 126 3.53 -12.54 -5.15
CA ILE A 126 2.83 -13.83 -5.28
C ILE A 126 3.84 -15.00 -5.31
N ASN A 127 4.93 -14.89 -6.09
CA ASN A 127 5.96 -15.93 -6.20
C ASN A 127 6.76 -16.16 -4.91
N ARG A 128 6.92 -15.13 -4.06
CA ARG A 128 7.53 -15.26 -2.73
C ARG A 128 6.55 -15.81 -1.69
N ALA A 129 5.27 -15.46 -1.82
CA ALA A 129 4.21 -15.84 -0.89
C ALA A 129 3.75 -17.28 -1.09
N ALA A 130 3.39 -17.64 -2.32
CA ALA A 130 3.00 -18.99 -2.68
C ALA A 130 4.22 -19.80 -3.11
N ASP A 131 4.55 -20.82 -2.32
CA ASP A 131 5.58 -21.80 -2.70
C ASP A 131 5.19 -22.53 -4.01
N ASP A 132 6.06 -23.39 -4.52
CA ASP A 132 5.95 -24.04 -5.85
C ASP A 132 4.58 -24.66 -6.18
N ARG A 133 3.77 -25.00 -5.16
CA ARG A 133 2.37 -25.46 -5.27
C ARG A 133 1.44 -24.55 -6.10
N HIS A 134 1.77 -23.28 -6.34
CA HIS A 134 0.93 -22.36 -7.14
C HIS A 134 1.70 -21.66 -8.28
N ARG A 135 2.99 -21.95 -8.48
CA ARG A 135 3.87 -21.24 -9.42
C ARG A 135 3.40 -21.32 -10.88
N ASP A 136 2.73 -22.41 -11.25
CA ASP A 136 2.20 -22.64 -12.61
C ASP A 136 0.81 -22.00 -12.84
N ARG A 137 0.23 -21.32 -11.84
CA ARG A 137 -1.08 -20.68 -11.95
C ARG A 137 -0.91 -19.20 -12.29
N SER A 138 -1.32 -18.82 -13.51
CA SER A 138 -1.46 -17.41 -13.87
C SER A 138 -2.44 -16.70 -12.92
N VAL A 139 -2.27 -15.39 -12.71
CA VAL A 139 -3.28 -14.58 -12.03
C VAL A 139 -4.58 -14.65 -12.84
N GLN A 140 -5.68 -15.07 -12.21
CA GLN A 140 -6.93 -15.36 -12.91
C GLN A 140 -8.00 -14.28 -12.69
N CYS A 141 -7.95 -13.54 -11.58
CA CYS A 141 -8.85 -12.43 -11.29
C CYS A 141 -8.09 -11.23 -10.69
N VAL A 142 -8.25 -10.05 -11.28
CA VAL A 142 -7.80 -8.76 -10.73
C VAL A 142 -8.99 -7.82 -10.68
N ALA A 143 -9.44 -7.48 -9.48
CA ALA A 143 -10.50 -6.51 -9.26
C ALA A 143 -9.88 -5.11 -9.08
N GLY A 144 -10.02 -4.25 -10.08
CA GLY A 144 -9.70 -2.82 -10.00
C GLY A 144 -9.36 -2.16 -11.33
N GLY A 145 -9.18 -0.84 -11.29
CA GLY A 145 -9.63 0.09 -12.35
C GLY A 145 -9.00 0.03 -13.74
N ASN A 146 -8.14 -0.95 -14.04
CA ASN A 146 -7.68 -1.32 -15.39
C ASN A 146 -7.33 -2.82 -15.52
N GLY A 147 -7.73 -3.65 -14.56
CA GLY A 147 -7.48 -5.09 -14.58
C GLY A 147 -8.30 -5.80 -15.67
N ARG A 148 -7.68 -6.74 -16.38
CA ARG A 148 -8.43 -7.70 -17.22
C ARG A 148 -9.17 -8.66 -16.30
N LEU A 149 -10.44 -8.37 -16.04
CA LEU A 149 -11.41 -9.43 -15.72
C LEU A 149 -11.47 -10.39 -16.91
N ARG A 150 -11.59 -11.69 -16.62
CA ARG A 150 -11.75 -12.73 -17.63
C ARG A 150 -12.82 -13.71 -17.16
N ASN A 151 -13.78 -13.94 -18.05
CA ASN A 151 -15.06 -14.62 -17.84
C ASN A 151 -15.98 -13.77 -16.95
N ASP A 152 -17.15 -13.42 -17.50
CA ASP A 152 -18.24 -12.59 -16.96
C ASP A 152 -17.76 -11.47 -16.02
N ASP A 153 -17.58 -10.24 -16.53
CA ASP A 153 -16.83 -9.06 -16.02
C ASP A 153 -17.15 -8.55 -14.57
N THR A 154 -17.30 -9.45 -13.62
CA THR A 154 -17.63 -9.22 -12.21
C THR A 154 -16.92 -10.29 -11.35
N ILE A 155 -16.85 -10.06 -10.04
CA ILE A 155 -16.13 -10.97 -9.15
C ILE A 155 -16.92 -12.26 -8.84
N GLU A 156 -18.25 -12.23 -8.98
CA GLU A 156 -19.19 -13.35 -8.83
C GLU A 156 -19.15 -14.33 -10.01
N GLY A 157 -18.71 -13.87 -11.19
CA GLY A 157 -18.29 -14.73 -12.29
C GLY A 157 -16.96 -15.39 -11.96
N ALA A 158 -15.94 -14.57 -11.68
CA ALA A 158 -14.58 -15.01 -11.45
C ALA A 158 -14.41 -15.96 -10.24
N SER A 159 -15.19 -15.80 -9.15
CA SER A 159 -15.06 -16.60 -7.91
C SER A 159 -15.24 -18.11 -8.14
N LYS A 160 -16.03 -18.48 -9.15
CA LYS A 160 -16.31 -19.88 -9.55
C LYS A 160 -15.14 -20.53 -10.28
N GLU A 161 -14.23 -19.75 -10.85
CA GLU A 161 -13.19 -20.25 -11.75
C GLU A 161 -11.78 -19.96 -11.27
N ALA A 162 -11.52 -18.72 -10.86
CA ALA A 162 -10.21 -18.23 -10.46
C ALA A 162 -9.67 -18.88 -9.18
N ARG A 163 -8.34 -18.90 -9.08
CA ARG A 163 -7.57 -19.36 -7.92
C ARG A 163 -6.63 -18.29 -7.34
N ILE A 164 -6.56 -17.12 -7.97
CA ILE A 164 -5.77 -15.98 -7.52
C ILE A 164 -6.63 -14.74 -7.73
N PHE A 165 -6.88 -14.01 -6.64
CA PHE A 165 -7.69 -12.81 -6.57
C PHE A 165 -6.83 -11.66 -6.06
N VAL A 166 -6.75 -10.58 -6.84
CA VAL A 166 -5.96 -9.38 -6.51
C VAL A 166 -6.87 -8.17 -6.48
N THR A 167 -6.91 -7.41 -5.39
CA THR A 167 -7.63 -6.13 -5.30
C THR A 167 -6.68 -4.95 -5.57
N THR A 168 -7.17 -3.97 -6.34
CA THR A 168 -6.41 -2.83 -6.91
C THR A 168 -7.28 -1.56 -7.05
N THR A 169 -8.32 -1.41 -6.22
CA THR A 169 -9.38 -0.41 -6.45
C THR A 169 -9.15 0.93 -5.75
N GLY A 170 -8.56 0.92 -4.55
CA GLY A 170 -8.63 2.06 -3.61
C GLY A 170 -10.03 2.29 -3.00
N CYS A 171 -10.95 1.33 -3.16
CA CYS A 171 -12.33 1.31 -2.67
C CYS A 171 -12.53 0.24 -1.60
N THR A 172 -13.66 0.24 -0.91
CA THR A 172 -13.97 -0.75 0.14
C THR A 172 -14.76 -1.94 -0.41
N ASP A 173 -14.76 -3.05 0.33
CA ASP A 173 -15.69 -4.17 0.23
C ASP A 173 -15.70 -4.88 -1.13
N ILE A 174 -14.52 -5.04 -1.74
CA ILE A 174 -14.35 -5.69 -3.06
C ILE A 174 -14.42 -7.22 -2.93
N ILE A 175 -13.76 -7.80 -1.92
CA ILE A 175 -13.87 -9.22 -1.58
C ILE A 175 -14.65 -9.35 -0.27
N THR A 176 -15.94 -9.66 -0.39
CA THR A 176 -16.90 -9.79 0.72
C THR A 176 -17.02 -11.23 1.20
N GLU A 177 -17.82 -11.45 2.24
CA GLU A 177 -18.16 -12.80 2.71
C GLU A 177 -18.83 -13.69 1.66
N GLU A 178 -19.67 -13.11 0.78
CA GLU A 178 -20.34 -13.85 -0.29
C GLU A 178 -19.31 -14.39 -1.31
N HIS A 179 -18.25 -13.62 -1.55
CA HIS A 179 -17.14 -14.03 -2.42
C HIS A 179 -16.35 -15.16 -1.75
N PHE A 180 -16.04 -15.08 -0.46
CA PHE A 180 -15.37 -16.19 0.25
C PHE A 180 -16.20 -17.49 0.25
N ARG A 181 -17.53 -17.41 0.35
CA ARG A 181 -18.43 -18.58 0.22
C ARG A 181 -18.38 -19.23 -1.16
N THR A 182 -17.97 -18.52 -2.22
CA THR A 182 -17.89 -19.06 -3.60
C THR A 182 -16.49 -19.38 -4.10
N ILE A 183 -15.46 -18.65 -3.65
CA ILE A 183 -14.03 -18.86 -3.97
C ILE A 183 -13.57 -20.30 -3.68
N LYS A 184 -12.69 -20.85 -4.52
CA LYS A 184 -12.17 -22.22 -4.38
C LYS A 184 -11.24 -22.40 -3.18
N ASP A 185 -11.19 -23.61 -2.65
CA ASP A 185 -10.18 -24.03 -1.68
C ASP A 185 -8.75 -23.92 -2.26
N ASP A 186 -7.78 -23.58 -1.40
CA ASP A 186 -6.41 -23.21 -1.76
C ASP A 186 -6.33 -22.09 -2.83
N SER A 187 -7.25 -21.12 -2.78
CA SER A 187 -7.12 -19.86 -3.55
C SER A 187 -6.22 -18.85 -2.82
N ILE A 188 -5.45 -18.09 -3.59
CA ILE A 188 -4.67 -16.95 -3.10
C ILE A 188 -5.55 -15.69 -3.20
N VAL A 189 -5.59 -14.91 -2.11
CA VAL A 189 -6.35 -13.67 -2.03
C VAL A 189 -5.42 -12.57 -1.49
N CYS A 190 -5.20 -11.51 -2.27
CA CYS A 190 -4.26 -10.45 -1.93
C CYS A 190 -4.75 -9.04 -2.33
N ASN A 191 -4.25 -8.03 -1.61
CA ASN A 191 -4.46 -6.62 -1.90
C ASN A 191 -3.13 -5.94 -2.26
N ILE A 192 -3.11 -5.26 -3.41
CA ILE A 192 -2.04 -4.33 -3.82
C ILE A 192 -2.60 -2.93 -4.13
N GLY A 193 -3.89 -2.71 -3.88
CA GLY A 193 -4.45 -1.39 -3.66
C GLY A 193 -4.15 -0.88 -2.24
N HIS A 194 -5.10 -0.21 -1.60
CA HIS A 194 -4.81 0.64 -0.44
C HIS A 194 -5.69 0.30 0.78
N PHE A 195 -5.07 0.21 1.96
CA PHE A 195 -5.66 -0.23 3.24
C PHE A 195 -6.26 -1.65 3.27
N ASP A 196 -6.82 -2.01 4.43
CA ASP A 196 -7.46 -3.28 4.76
C ASP A 196 -8.84 -3.43 4.13
N CYS A 197 -9.46 -2.30 3.78
CA CYS A 197 -10.86 -2.22 3.43
C CYS A 197 -11.25 -2.85 2.10
N GLU A 198 -10.32 -3.17 1.18
CA GLU A 198 -10.68 -3.85 -0.08
C GLU A 198 -11.13 -5.32 0.15
N ILE A 199 -10.73 -5.94 1.28
CA ILE A 199 -10.96 -7.36 1.56
C ILE A 199 -11.52 -7.51 2.97
N VAL A 200 -12.73 -8.08 3.10
CA VAL A 200 -13.46 -8.23 4.37
C VAL A 200 -12.88 -9.41 5.17
N VAL A 201 -11.66 -9.24 5.70
CA VAL A 201 -10.94 -10.27 6.47
C VAL A 201 -11.65 -10.66 7.78
N THR A 202 -12.50 -9.78 8.33
CA THR A 202 -13.27 -10.02 9.56
C THR A 202 -14.19 -11.23 9.46
N TRP A 203 -14.70 -11.54 8.28
CA TRP A 203 -15.48 -12.78 8.06
C TRP A 203 -14.61 -14.03 8.22
N LEU A 204 -13.38 -14.03 7.68
CA LEU A 204 -12.44 -15.13 7.83
C LEU A 204 -12.00 -15.29 9.30
N GLN A 205 -11.86 -14.18 10.03
CA GLN A 205 -11.55 -14.20 11.47
C GLN A 205 -12.66 -14.86 12.29
N ALA A 206 -13.93 -14.59 11.96
CA ALA A 206 -15.07 -15.16 12.68
C ALA A 206 -15.38 -16.62 12.32
N ASN A 207 -14.96 -17.10 11.14
CA ASN A 207 -15.31 -18.43 10.61
C ASN A 207 -14.12 -19.41 10.49
N ALA A 208 -12.89 -18.98 10.79
CA ALA A 208 -11.74 -19.88 10.89
C ALA A 208 -11.77 -20.68 12.20
N VAL A 209 -11.56 -21.99 12.11
CA VAL A 209 -11.37 -22.90 13.25
C VAL A 209 -9.98 -22.71 13.86
N GLU A 210 -8.96 -22.54 13.01
CA GLU A 210 -7.61 -22.18 13.43
C GLU A 210 -6.93 -21.26 12.41
N LYS A 211 -5.92 -20.53 12.87
CA LYS A 211 -5.11 -19.62 12.05
C LYS A 211 -3.70 -20.21 11.89
N VAL A 212 -3.42 -20.85 10.76
CA VAL A 212 -2.08 -21.37 10.48
C VAL A 212 -1.22 -20.28 9.86
N ASN A 213 -0.24 -19.76 10.62
CA ASN A 213 0.81 -18.94 10.03
C ASN A 213 1.78 -19.86 9.26
N ILE A 214 1.88 -19.68 7.94
CA ILE A 214 2.75 -20.48 7.09
C ILE A 214 4.17 -19.90 7.09
N LYS A 215 4.26 -18.57 7.00
CA LYS A 215 5.48 -17.76 7.09
C LYS A 215 5.09 -16.29 7.34
N LEU A 216 6.10 -15.41 7.40
CA LEU A 216 5.86 -13.97 7.48
C LEU A 216 4.97 -13.51 6.31
N GLN A 217 3.97 -12.66 6.59
CA GLN A 217 2.94 -12.18 5.65
C GLN A 217 2.10 -13.24 4.91
N VAL A 218 2.16 -14.53 5.28
CA VAL A 218 1.37 -15.60 4.63
C VAL A 218 0.61 -16.41 5.68
N GLU A 219 -0.71 -16.32 5.62
CA GLU A 219 -1.62 -16.93 6.58
C GLU A 219 -2.63 -17.82 5.85
N ARG A 220 -2.89 -19.01 6.40
CA ARG A 220 -3.92 -19.93 5.95
C ARG A 220 -4.91 -20.16 7.10
N PRO A 221 -6.00 -19.38 7.21
CA PRO A 221 -7.16 -19.81 7.98
C PRO A 221 -7.57 -21.22 7.56
N VAL A 222 -7.80 -22.08 8.54
CA VAL A 222 -8.34 -23.44 8.37
C VAL A 222 -9.73 -23.45 9.01
N GLY A 223 -10.69 -24.06 8.32
CA GLY A 223 -12.12 -23.97 8.64
C GLY A 223 -12.90 -24.50 7.44
N GLU A 224 -13.96 -23.80 7.02
CA GLU A 224 -14.71 -24.20 5.82
C GLU A 224 -13.86 -24.20 4.53
N LYS A 225 -12.83 -23.33 4.44
CA LYS A 225 -11.87 -23.27 3.31
C LYS A 225 -10.49 -22.80 3.74
N GLY A 226 -9.45 -23.42 3.18
CA GLY A 226 -8.04 -23.04 3.29
C GLY A 226 -7.66 -21.96 2.29
N ILE A 227 -7.99 -20.69 2.57
CA ILE A 227 -7.59 -19.56 1.74
C ILE A 227 -6.17 -19.11 2.11
N ILE A 228 -5.32 -18.84 1.13
CA ILE A 228 -3.99 -18.23 1.36
C ILE A 228 -4.16 -16.72 1.27
N LEU A 229 -4.23 -16.07 2.43
CA LEU A 229 -4.20 -14.61 2.51
C LEU A 229 -2.76 -14.13 2.35
N PHE A 230 -2.54 -13.27 1.34
CA PHE A 230 -1.28 -12.55 1.16
C PHE A 230 -1.56 -11.05 1.19
N CYS A 231 -1.53 -10.47 2.39
CA CYS A 231 -1.79 -9.04 2.59
C CYS A 231 -0.94 -8.47 3.72
N TRP A 232 -0.82 -7.15 3.69
CA TRP A 232 -0.11 -6.31 4.64
C TRP A 232 -0.87 -6.14 5.98
N TRP A 233 -1.45 -7.23 6.54
CA TRP A 233 -2.24 -7.24 7.79
C TRP A 233 -1.59 -8.05 8.91
N LYS A 234 -1.23 -7.38 10.00
CA LYS A 234 -0.88 -7.99 11.29
C LYS A 234 -1.82 -7.55 12.39
N ASP A 235 -2.18 -6.27 12.37
CA ASP A 235 -2.82 -5.57 13.48
C ASP A 235 -4.36 -5.51 13.37
N VAL A 236 -4.96 -6.33 12.49
CA VAL A 236 -6.43 -6.53 12.40
C VAL A 236 -6.88 -7.78 13.17
N TRP A 237 -5.94 -8.57 13.70
CA TRP A 237 -6.17 -9.75 14.55
C TRP A 237 -5.85 -9.44 16.01
#